data_AF-A0AAD7ZES0-F1
#
_entry.id   AF-A0AAD7ZES0-F1
#
_cell.length_a   1.000
_cell.length_b   1.000
_cell.length_c   1.000
_cell.angle_alpha   90.00
_cell.angle_beta   90.00
_cell.angle_gamma   90.00
#
_symmetry.space_group_name_H-M   'P 1'
#
loop_
_entity.id
_entity.type
_entity.pdbx_description
1 polymer ?
#
loop_
_entity_poly.entity_id
_entity_poly.type
_entity_poly.pdbx_seq_one_letter_code
_entity_poly.pdbx_strand_id
1 'polypeptide(L)'
;MILPEWQSILRIFTPSLWICVLISYLTITFTLYFIESFIIKNETIMMQYFNSELITCFLVTMLPLIGSSVNLNFRHPLSFLLFSVWLFYSLQINTAYQSSLVDFMTNPRYIPPLRHIKDINQSNYKVTVYGLHDTLITPSVLKMVGVDKNEERVIEFKNKKEMENRVLLSISSILSLGEKLFLDGRPCFTEIEDRFVEHIVTFVARKGVLWIKPFLQTYRALEGGSIFKKWYSDIERNMPINRFGVESDNQNLALNIKHFQGTLFLLILGLLISFIIFICENVFNLCMKWRISKLNCILH
;
A
#
# COMPACT_ATOMS: atom_id res chain seq x y z
N MET A 1 1.46 3.33 10.63
CA MET A 1 0.89 1.97 10.80
C MET A 1 1.10 1.19 9.51
N ILE A 2 1.66 -0.02 9.58
CA ILE A 2 1.95 -0.86 8.42
C ILE A 2 0.62 -1.48 7.98
N LEU A 3 0.22 -1.34 6.71
CA LEU A 3 -0.95 -2.03 6.21
C LEU A 3 -0.73 -3.55 6.26
N PRO A 4 -1.74 -4.35 6.62
CA PRO A 4 -1.59 -5.80 6.63
C PRO A 4 -1.28 -6.30 5.21
N GLU A 5 -0.10 -6.92 5.07
CA GLU A 5 0.49 -7.30 3.77
C GLU A 5 -0.40 -8.26 2.96
N TRP A 6 -1.27 -9.05 3.60
CA TRP A 6 -2.21 -9.96 2.92
C TRP A 6 -3.28 -9.23 2.10
N GLN A 7 -3.59 -7.97 2.42
CA GLN A 7 -4.53 -7.14 1.62
C GLN A 7 -3.89 -6.60 0.34
N SER A 8 -2.56 -6.67 0.22
CA SER A 8 -1.81 -6.14 -0.92
C SER A 8 -2.29 -6.71 -2.25
N ILE A 9 -2.43 -8.04 -2.33
CA ILE A 9 -2.70 -8.80 -3.56
C ILE A 9 -4.02 -8.37 -4.22
N LEU A 10 -5.05 -8.08 -3.42
CA LEU A 10 -6.37 -7.66 -3.91
C LEU A 10 -6.50 -6.15 -4.08
N ARG A 11 -5.64 -5.36 -3.42
CA ARG A 11 -5.73 -3.90 -3.40
C ARG A 11 -4.88 -3.22 -4.49
N ILE A 12 -4.07 -3.99 -5.22
CA ILE A 12 -3.29 -3.49 -6.37
C ILE A 12 -4.20 -2.83 -7.41
N PHE A 13 -5.33 -3.46 -7.70
CA PHE A 13 -6.38 -2.84 -8.52
C PHE A 13 -7.49 -2.28 -7.65
N THR A 14 -8.07 -1.18 -8.13
CA THR A 14 -9.28 -0.62 -7.52
C THR A 14 -10.42 -1.64 -7.64
N PRO A 15 -11.36 -1.69 -6.68
CA PRO A 15 -12.51 -2.58 -6.76
C PRO A 15 -13.29 -2.45 -8.07
N SER A 16 -13.36 -1.22 -8.61
CA SER A 16 -14.00 -0.94 -9.90
C SER A 16 -13.31 -1.68 -11.06
N LEU A 17 -11.97 -1.73 -11.09
CA LEU A 17 -11.23 -2.46 -12.12
C LEU A 17 -11.45 -3.97 -12.02
N TRP A 18 -11.48 -4.53 -10.81
CA TRP A 18 -11.80 -5.95 -10.62
C TRP A 18 -13.17 -6.32 -11.17
N ILE A 19 -14.18 -5.46 -10.93
CA ILE A 19 -15.52 -5.65 -11.48
C ILE A 19 -15.48 -5.60 -13.01
N CYS A 20 -14.75 -4.64 -13.61
CA CYS A 20 -14.59 -4.56 -15.06
C CYS A 20 -13.94 -5.81 -15.65
N VAL A 21 -12.89 -6.35 -15.02
CA VAL A 21 -12.21 -7.60 -15.45
C VAL A 21 -13.17 -8.79 -15.35
N LEU A 22 -13.98 -8.85 -14.29
CA LEU A 22 -14.96 -9.92 -14.13
C LEU A 22 -16.08 -9.84 -15.19
N ILE A 23 -16.56 -8.64 -15.49
CA ILE A 23 -17.58 -8.43 -16.53
C ILE A 23 -17.01 -8.76 -17.91
N SER A 24 -15.78 -8.32 -18.23
CA SER A 24 -15.16 -8.63 -19.52
C SER A 24 -14.95 -10.14 -19.68
N TYR A 25 -14.50 -10.82 -18.62
CA TYR A 25 -14.37 -12.26 -18.55
C TYR A 25 -15.71 -13.00 -18.79
N LEU A 26 -16.79 -12.59 -18.14
CA LEU A 26 -18.10 -13.23 -18.36
C LEU A 26 -18.58 -12.98 -19.80
N THR A 27 -18.41 -11.76 -20.30
CA THR A 27 -18.85 -11.37 -21.64
C THR A 27 -18.14 -12.19 -22.72
N ILE A 28 -16.81 -12.35 -22.64
CA ILE A 28 -16.06 -13.17 -23.61
C ILE A 28 -16.46 -14.65 -23.53
N THR A 29 -16.68 -15.16 -22.32
CA THR A 29 -17.02 -16.56 -22.11
C THR A 29 -18.39 -16.89 -22.70
N PHE A 30 -19.39 -16.05 -22.44
CA PHE A 30 -20.72 -16.24 -23.03
C PHE A 30 -20.73 -16.04 -24.53
N THR A 31 -20.01 -15.04 -25.06
CA THR A 31 -19.96 -14.81 -26.51
C THR A 31 -19.31 -15.98 -27.26
N LEU A 32 -18.19 -16.53 -26.75
CA LEU A 32 -17.59 -17.76 -27.30
C LEU A 32 -18.54 -18.95 -27.19
N TYR A 33 -19.19 -19.14 -26.04
CA TYR A 33 -20.16 -20.21 -25.85
C TYR A 33 -21.32 -20.12 -26.86
N PHE A 34 -21.90 -18.92 -27.07
CA PHE A 34 -22.99 -18.73 -28.02
C PHE A 34 -22.57 -18.97 -29.46
N ILE A 35 -21.40 -18.48 -29.87
CA ILE A 35 -20.87 -18.69 -31.22
C ILE A 35 -20.68 -20.18 -31.47
N GLU A 36 -19.95 -20.87 -30.59
CA GLU A 36 -19.66 -22.30 -30.76
C GLU A 36 -20.91 -23.18 -30.60
N SER A 37 -21.87 -22.80 -29.73
CA SER A 37 -23.14 -23.52 -29.58
C SER A 37 -24.09 -23.34 -30.77
N PHE A 38 -24.13 -22.16 -31.35
CA PHE A 38 -24.96 -21.88 -32.53
C PHE A 38 -24.43 -22.60 -33.77
N ILE A 39 -23.10 -22.70 -33.89
CA ILE A 39 -22.42 -23.38 -35.00
C ILE A 39 -22.61 -24.90 -34.92
N ILE A 40 -22.50 -25.53 -33.73
CA ILE A 40 -22.72 -26.97 -33.58
C ILE A 40 -24.13 -27.39 -34.01
N LYS A 41 -25.14 -26.55 -33.75
CA LYS A 41 -26.52 -26.83 -34.21
C LYS A 41 -26.65 -26.88 -35.73
N ASN A 42 -25.74 -26.23 -36.46
CA ASN A 42 -25.81 -26.07 -37.91
C ASN A 42 -25.01 -27.13 -38.68
N GLU A 43 -24.03 -27.80 -38.05
CA GLU A 43 -23.18 -28.80 -38.72
C GLU A 43 -23.06 -30.11 -37.92
N THR A 44 -23.63 -31.20 -38.47
CA THR A 44 -23.64 -32.57 -37.92
C THR A 44 -22.32 -33.33 -38.08
N ILE A 45 -21.17 -32.68 -37.89
CA ILE A 45 -19.85 -33.32 -38.09
C ILE A 45 -19.16 -33.54 -36.74
N MET A 46 -19.06 -34.82 -36.37
CA MET A 46 -18.29 -35.39 -35.26
C MET A 46 -16.79 -35.36 -35.58
N MET A 47 -16.11 -34.26 -35.24
CA MET A 47 -14.66 -34.20 -35.22
C MET A 47 -14.21 -33.53 -33.92
N GLN A 48 -13.00 -33.88 -33.46
CA GLN A 48 -12.32 -33.49 -32.22
C GLN A 48 -12.05 -31.97 -32.13
N TYR A 49 -13.12 -31.17 -32.14
CA TYR A 49 -13.08 -29.72 -31.99
C TYR A 49 -13.40 -29.33 -30.55
N PHE A 50 -13.10 -28.08 -30.22
CA PHE A 50 -13.45 -27.46 -28.94
C PHE A 50 -14.89 -27.83 -28.52
N ASN A 51 -15.02 -28.54 -27.41
CA ASN A 51 -16.34 -28.91 -26.88
C ASN A 51 -17.04 -27.65 -26.36
N SER A 52 -18.18 -27.30 -26.94
CA SER A 52 -19.01 -26.14 -26.55
C SER A 52 -19.69 -26.27 -25.19
N GLU A 53 -19.20 -27.14 -24.31
CA GLU A 53 -19.68 -27.16 -22.94
C GLU A 53 -19.32 -25.85 -22.25
N LEU A 54 -20.30 -25.28 -21.55
CA LEU A 54 -20.13 -24.01 -20.85
C LEU A 54 -18.94 -24.06 -19.89
N ILE A 55 -18.74 -25.16 -19.16
CA ILE A 55 -17.62 -25.34 -18.23
C ILE A 55 -16.27 -25.27 -18.97
N THR A 56 -16.16 -25.92 -20.13
CA THR A 56 -14.95 -25.88 -20.96
C THR A 56 -14.67 -24.47 -21.45
N CYS A 57 -15.71 -23.71 -21.83
CA CYS A 57 -15.57 -22.31 -22.20
C CYS A 57 -15.03 -21.46 -21.04
N PHE A 58 -15.58 -21.62 -19.84
CA PHE A 58 -15.11 -20.94 -18.62
C PHE A 58 -13.64 -21.25 -18.32
N LEU A 59 -13.25 -22.53 -18.37
CA LEU A 59 -11.86 -22.92 -18.12
C LEU A 59 -10.93 -22.32 -19.18
N VAL A 60 -11.29 -22.45 -20.45
CA VAL A 60 -10.46 -21.98 -21.56
C VAL A 60 -10.27 -20.47 -21.58
N THR A 61 -11.28 -19.68 -21.21
CA THR A 61 -11.13 -18.23 -21.09
C THR A 61 -10.38 -17.81 -19.83
N MET A 62 -10.42 -18.62 -18.76
CA MET A 62 -9.65 -18.38 -17.53
C MET A 62 -8.14 -18.62 -17.68
N LEU A 63 -7.72 -19.63 -18.45
CA LEU A 63 -6.30 -19.98 -18.55
C LEU A 63 -5.40 -18.81 -19.02
N PRO A 64 -5.76 -18.04 -20.05
CA PRO A 64 -4.99 -16.86 -20.46
C PRO A 64 -4.90 -15.76 -19.40
N LEU A 65 -5.95 -15.55 -18.59
CA LEU A 65 -5.92 -14.61 -17.46
C LEU A 65 -4.90 -15.06 -16.42
N ILE A 66 -4.71 -16.36 -16.22
CA ILE A 66 -3.71 -16.90 -15.28
C ILE A 66 -2.29 -16.89 -15.91
N GLY A 67 -2.17 -16.59 -17.21
CA GLY A 67 -0.91 -16.64 -17.94
C GLY A 67 -0.52 -18.03 -18.41
N SER A 68 -1.47 -18.98 -18.44
CA SER A 68 -1.27 -20.31 -19.00
C SER A 68 -1.64 -20.34 -20.47
N SER A 69 -0.88 -21.10 -21.26
CA SER A 69 -1.23 -21.37 -22.66
C SER A 69 -2.38 -22.37 -22.76
N VAL A 70 -3.14 -22.27 -23.85
CA VAL A 70 -4.19 -23.22 -24.21
C VAL A 70 -3.99 -23.64 -25.65
N ASN A 71 -3.94 -24.95 -25.89
CA ASN A 71 -3.93 -25.50 -27.25
C ASN A 71 -5.37 -25.69 -27.71
N LEU A 72 -5.82 -24.82 -28.60
CA LEU A 72 -7.19 -24.83 -29.11
C LEU A 72 -7.20 -24.82 -30.63
N ASN A 73 -7.99 -25.71 -31.19
CA ASN A 73 -8.36 -25.68 -32.60
C ASN A 73 -9.78 -25.11 -32.70
N PHE A 74 -9.85 -23.79 -32.94
CA PHE A 74 -11.13 -23.13 -33.21
C PHE A 74 -11.64 -23.52 -34.60
N ARG A 75 -12.93 -23.82 -34.69
CA ARG A 75 -13.57 -24.19 -35.96
C ARG A 75 -13.79 -22.98 -36.87
N HIS A 76 -14.03 -21.81 -36.27
CA HIS A 76 -14.40 -20.59 -37.00
C HIS A 76 -13.37 -19.46 -36.81
N PRO A 77 -13.01 -18.71 -37.89
CA PRO A 77 -12.08 -17.58 -37.81
C PRO A 77 -12.56 -16.45 -36.89
N LEU A 78 -13.88 -16.28 -36.72
CA LEU A 78 -14.43 -15.30 -35.78
C LEU A 78 -14.12 -15.66 -34.31
N SER A 79 -14.31 -16.92 -33.91
CA SER A 79 -13.94 -17.39 -32.56
C SER A 79 -12.44 -17.24 -32.32
N PHE A 80 -11.63 -17.56 -33.33
CA PHE A 80 -10.18 -17.38 -33.29
C PHE A 80 -9.79 -15.90 -33.12
N LEU A 81 -10.37 -14.98 -33.90
CA LEU A 81 -10.11 -13.54 -33.77
C LEU A 81 -10.54 -13.01 -32.40
N LEU A 82 -11.73 -13.38 -31.94
CA LEU A 82 -12.27 -12.97 -30.64
C LEU A 82 -11.36 -13.45 -29.50
N PHE A 83 -10.93 -14.72 -29.56
CA PHE A 83 -10.00 -15.28 -28.59
C PHE A 83 -8.62 -14.61 -28.69
N SER A 84 -8.14 -14.27 -29.89
CA SER A 84 -6.89 -13.52 -30.04
C SER A 84 -6.95 -12.15 -29.37
N VAL A 85 -8.06 -11.41 -29.53
CA VAL A 85 -8.26 -10.13 -28.82
C VAL A 85 -8.28 -10.34 -27.31
N TRP A 86 -8.92 -11.42 -26.85
CA TRP A 86 -8.92 -11.82 -25.45
C TRP A 86 -7.53 -12.15 -24.89
N LEU A 87 -6.67 -12.81 -25.68
CA LEU A 87 -5.28 -13.06 -25.32
C LEU A 87 -4.51 -11.75 -25.14
N PHE A 88 -4.65 -10.80 -26.06
CA PHE A 88 -4.02 -9.48 -25.94
C PHE A 88 -4.51 -8.72 -24.70
N TYR A 89 -5.81 -8.76 -24.42
CA TYR A 89 -6.38 -8.18 -23.21
C TYR A 89 -5.80 -8.81 -21.94
N SER A 90 -5.77 -10.14 -21.88
CA SER A 90 -5.24 -10.89 -20.73
C SER A 90 -3.77 -10.59 -20.50
N LEU A 91 -2.98 -10.48 -21.57
CA LEU A 91 -1.57 -10.08 -21.52
C LEU A 91 -1.40 -8.68 -20.92
N GLN A 92 -2.20 -7.71 -21.35
CA GLN A 92 -2.13 -6.34 -20.84
C GLN A 92 -2.50 -6.27 -19.35
N ILE A 93 -3.57 -6.93 -18.94
CA ILE A 93 -4.01 -6.97 -17.54
C ILE A 93 -2.94 -7.64 -16.66
N ASN A 94 -2.37 -8.77 -17.11
CA ASN A 94 -1.32 -9.46 -16.36
C ASN A 94 -0.05 -8.62 -16.23
N THR A 95 0.34 -7.92 -17.30
CA THR A 95 1.51 -7.03 -17.27
C THR A 95 1.29 -5.84 -16.33
N ALA A 96 0.10 -5.23 -16.38
CA ALA A 96 -0.28 -4.14 -15.48
C ALA A 96 -0.34 -4.60 -14.01
N TYR A 97 -0.86 -5.80 -13.77
CA TYR A 97 -0.93 -6.39 -12.43
C TYR A 97 0.46 -6.69 -11.87
N GLN A 98 1.30 -7.38 -12.64
CA GLN A 98 2.66 -7.74 -12.23
C GLN A 98 3.54 -6.51 -11.98
N SER A 99 3.49 -5.50 -12.86
CA SER A 99 4.26 -4.27 -12.68
C SER A 99 3.84 -3.51 -11.41
N SER A 100 2.54 -3.40 -11.15
CA SER A 100 2.02 -2.75 -9.95
C SER A 100 2.29 -3.54 -8.67
N LEU A 101 2.25 -4.89 -8.76
CA LEU A 101 2.60 -5.78 -7.65
C LEU A 101 4.08 -5.63 -7.28
N VAL A 102 4.97 -5.59 -8.27
CA VAL A 102 6.41 -5.40 -8.04
C VAL A 102 6.65 -4.04 -7.40
N ASP A 103 6.06 -2.95 -7.92
CA ASP A 103 6.16 -1.61 -7.32
C ASP A 103 5.68 -1.61 -5.86
N PHE A 104 4.58 -2.31 -5.57
CA PHE A 104 4.07 -2.42 -4.21
C PHE A 104 5.00 -3.21 -3.27
N MET A 105 5.65 -4.27 -3.76
CA MET A 105 6.56 -5.09 -2.97
C MET A 105 7.93 -4.43 -2.76
N THR A 106 8.39 -3.64 -3.74
CA THR A 106 9.68 -2.93 -3.65
C THR A 106 9.56 -1.62 -2.89
N ASN A 107 8.40 -0.96 -2.97
CA ASN A 107 8.14 0.30 -2.29
C ASN A 107 6.90 0.15 -1.38
N PRO A 108 7.06 -0.28 -0.13
CA PRO A 108 5.95 -0.38 0.80
C PRO A 108 5.36 1.03 0.97
N ARG A 109 4.21 1.30 0.33
CA ARG A 109 3.50 2.56 0.53
C ARG A 109 3.09 2.66 1.99
N TYR A 110 3.90 3.38 2.76
CA TYR A 110 3.54 3.82 4.09
C TYR A 110 2.20 4.55 4.00
N ILE A 111 1.32 4.35 4.98
CA ILE A 111 0.17 5.24 5.17
C ILE A 111 0.73 6.65 5.11
N PRO A 112 0.21 7.53 4.22
CA PRO A 112 0.76 8.86 4.08
C PRO A 112 0.83 9.48 5.48
N PRO A 113 2.00 9.99 5.90
CA PRO A 113 2.09 10.69 7.17
C PRO A 113 1.03 11.79 7.17
N LEU A 114 0.43 12.06 8.33
CA LEU A 114 -0.57 13.11 8.49
C LEU A 114 -0.01 14.38 7.85
N ARG A 115 -0.66 14.89 6.80
CA ARG A 115 -0.14 16.06 6.07
C ARG A 115 -0.71 17.34 6.63
N HIS A 116 -1.93 17.27 7.14
CA HIS A 116 -2.65 18.43 7.62
C HIS A 116 -3.05 18.29 9.08
N ILE A 117 -3.14 19.43 9.77
CA ILE A 117 -3.55 19.49 11.18
C ILE A 117 -4.96 18.93 11.38
N LYS A 118 -5.83 19.10 10.36
CA LYS A 118 -7.20 18.56 10.38
C LYS A 118 -7.22 17.04 10.56
N ASP A 119 -6.22 16.35 10.03
CA ASP A 119 -6.10 14.90 10.11
C ASP A 119 -5.68 14.47 11.51
N ILE A 120 -4.93 15.32 12.26
CA ILE A 120 -4.52 15.06 13.64
C ILE A 120 -5.76 15.02 14.55
N ASN A 121 -6.65 16.00 14.44
CA ASN A 121 -7.88 16.06 15.26
C ASN A 121 -8.84 14.89 14.99
N GLN A 122 -8.77 14.28 13.80
CA GLN A 122 -9.59 13.12 13.43
C GLN A 122 -8.91 11.78 13.75
N SER A 123 -7.61 11.83 14.07
CA SER A 123 -6.82 10.64 14.37
C SER A 123 -6.83 10.31 15.86
N ASN A 124 -6.61 9.04 16.20
CA ASN A 124 -6.43 8.59 17.57
C ASN A 124 -4.98 8.76 18.08
N TYR A 125 -4.19 9.63 17.46
CA TYR A 125 -2.80 9.84 17.88
C TYR A 125 -2.74 10.73 19.12
N LYS A 126 -1.87 10.38 20.06
CA LYS A 126 -1.63 11.20 21.25
C LYS A 126 -0.68 12.33 20.89
N VAL A 127 -1.08 13.56 21.12
CA VAL A 127 -0.22 14.72 20.88
C VAL A 127 0.75 14.84 22.06
N THR A 128 1.98 15.25 21.79
CA THR A 128 3.03 15.37 22.81
C THR A 128 3.90 16.57 22.47
N VAL A 129 4.06 17.44 23.46
CA VAL A 129 4.94 18.60 23.35
C VAL A 129 6.37 18.16 23.66
N TYR A 130 7.31 18.48 22.76
CA TYR A 130 8.71 18.11 22.88
C TYR A 130 9.64 19.32 22.85
N GLY A 131 10.51 19.36 23.85
CA GLY A 131 11.53 20.39 24.03
C GLY A 131 11.29 21.26 25.26
N LEU A 132 12.32 22.04 25.62
CA LEU A 132 12.36 22.90 26.81
C LEU A 132 11.54 24.21 26.68
N HIS A 133 10.98 24.49 25.50
CA HIS A 133 10.33 25.77 25.20
C HIS A 133 8.81 25.73 25.42
N ASP A 134 8.41 25.39 26.65
CA ASP A 134 7.02 25.47 27.14
C ASP A 134 6.41 26.88 26.99
N THR A 135 7.24 27.92 26.83
CA THR A 135 6.80 29.32 26.75
C THR A 135 6.37 29.76 25.35
N LEU A 136 6.77 29.04 24.29
CA LEU A 136 6.42 29.41 22.91
C LEU A 136 5.09 28.79 22.46
N ILE A 137 4.71 27.66 23.07
CA ILE A 137 3.45 26.97 22.78
C ILE A 137 2.34 27.66 23.56
N THR A 138 1.68 28.60 22.89
CA THR A 138 0.59 29.39 23.48
C THR A 138 -0.67 28.52 23.62
N PRO A 139 -1.55 28.75 24.62
CA PRO A 139 -2.82 28.03 24.74
C PRO A 139 -3.72 28.06 23.49
N SER A 140 -3.55 29.06 22.63
CA SER A 140 -4.21 29.15 21.32
C SER A 140 -3.76 28.06 20.35
N VAL A 141 -2.46 27.72 20.34
CA VAL A 141 -1.90 26.65 19.50
C VAL A 141 -2.41 25.31 19.99
N LEU A 142 -2.39 25.05 21.30
CA LEU A 142 -2.94 23.81 21.88
C LEU A 142 -4.41 23.62 21.50
N LYS A 143 -5.21 24.69 21.55
CA LYS A 143 -6.62 24.66 21.14
C LYS A 143 -6.82 24.36 19.64
N MET A 144 -5.92 24.84 18.76
CA MET A 144 -5.99 24.56 17.32
C MET A 144 -5.73 23.08 17.01
N VAL A 145 -4.85 22.44 17.77
CA VAL A 145 -4.52 21.01 17.65
C VAL A 145 -5.51 20.13 18.44
N GLY A 146 -6.59 20.70 18.97
CA GLY A 146 -7.60 19.96 19.72
C GLY A 146 -7.09 19.37 21.04
N VAL A 147 -5.98 19.89 21.57
CA VAL A 147 -5.32 19.38 22.76
C VAL A 147 -5.83 20.11 24.00
N ASP A 148 -6.35 19.35 24.97
CA ASP A 148 -6.74 19.87 26.27
C ASP A 148 -5.50 20.07 27.16
N LYS A 149 -5.53 21.06 28.06
CA LYS A 149 -4.35 21.58 28.81
C LYS A 149 -3.53 20.56 29.64
N ASN A 150 -3.97 19.30 29.74
CA ASN A 150 -3.44 18.28 30.65
C ASN A 150 -2.55 17.21 29.98
N GLU A 151 -2.00 17.46 28.79
CA GLU A 151 -1.14 16.46 28.14
C GLU A 151 0.30 16.39 28.68
N GLU A 152 0.85 15.18 28.51
CA GLU A 152 2.13 14.68 28.99
C GLU A 152 3.29 15.42 28.30
N ARG A 153 3.98 16.28 29.05
CA ARG A 153 5.18 16.97 28.57
C ARG A 153 6.35 16.01 28.64
N VAL A 154 6.96 15.72 27.49
CA VAL A 154 8.07 14.78 27.40
C VAL A 154 9.32 15.54 26.99
N ILE A 155 10.26 15.63 27.92
CA ILE A 155 11.58 16.22 27.68
C ILE A 155 12.47 15.24 26.91
N GLU A 156 12.26 13.93 27.10
CA GLU A 156 13.04 12.87 26.48
C GLU A 156 12.24 11.57 26.38
N PHE A 157 12.28 10.93 25.20
CA PHE A 157 11.78 9.57 25.03
C PHE A 157 12.86 8.58 25.45
N LYS A 158 12.51 7.62 26.31
CA LYS A 158 13.46 6.59 26.79
C LYS A 158 13.53 5.39 25.85
N ASN A 159 12.44 5.10 25.12
CA ASN A 159 12.32 3.91 24.28
C ASN A 159 11.51 4.17 23.01
N LYS A 160 11.79 3.43 21.94
CA LYS A 160 11.04 3.45 20.66
C LYS A 160 9.53 3.26 20.83
N LYS A 161 9.12 2.39 21.77
CA LYS A 161 7.70 2.14 22.06
C LYS A 161 6.96 3.38 22.58
N GLU A 162 7.66 4.33 23.19
CA GLU A 162 7.04 5.57 23.68
C GLU A 162 6.74 6.55 22.53
N MET A 163 7.41 6.40 21.39
CA MET A 163 7.27 7.24 20.21
C MET A 163 6.18 6.74 19.26
N GLU A 164 5.74 5.49 19.40
CA GLU A 164 4.70 4.89 18.56
C GLU A 164 3.34 5.57 18.81
N ASN A 165 2.62 5.84 17.71
CA ASN A 165 1.30 6.47 17.71
C ASN A 165 1.22 7.85 18.41
N ARG A 166 2.28 8.65 18.29
CA ARG A 166 2.31 10.02 18.80
C ARG A 166 2.57 11.06 17.73
N VAL A 167 2.02 12.25 17.94
CA VAL A 167 2.32 13.46 17.16
C VAL A 167 3.17 14.38 18.02
N LEU A 168 4.31 14.79 17.47
CA LEU A 168 5.26 15.65 18.17
C LEU A 168 5.01 17.12 17.82
N LEU A 169 4.70 17.93 18.83
CA LEU A 169 4.71 19.39 18.70
C LEU A 169 6.10 19.89 19.11
N SER A 170 6.87 20.35 18.14
CA SER A 170 8.18 20.94 18.37
C SER A 170 8.46 22.07 17.39
N ILE A 171 9.56 22.79 17.63
CA ILE A 171 10.05 23.81 16.72
C ILE A 171 10.65 23.08 15.51
N SER A 172 10.29 23.48 14.29
CA SER A 172 10.78 22.84 13.05
C SER A 172 12.29 22.98 12.81
N SER A 173 13.00 23.63 13.73
CA SER A 173 14.45 23.75 13.64
C SER A 173 15.10 22.39 13.88
N ILE A 174 15.84 21.92 12.88
CA ILE A 174 16.72 20.74 12.94
C ILE A 174 17.63 20.77 14.18
N LEU A 175 18.01 21.96 14.65
CA LEU A 175 18.81 22.14 15.88
C LEU A 175 18.07 21.71 17.15
N SER A 176 16.74 21.78 17.16
CA SER A 176 15.91 21.39 18.31
C SER A 176 15.49 19.93 18.30
N LEU A 177 15.56 19.26 17.14
CA LEU A 177 15.17 17.86 17.02
C LEU A 177 16.20 16.91 17.69
N GLY A 178 17.48 17.29 17.74
CA GLY A 178 18.52 16.55 18.46
C GLY A 178 18.77 15.12 17.94
N GLU A 179 19.90 14.51 18.29
CA GLU A 179 20.21 13.11 17.89
C GLU A 179 19.18 12.10 18.43
N LYS A 180 18.46 12.46 19.50
CA LYS A 180 17.57 11.56 20.25
C LYS A 180 16.23 11.26 19.56
N LEU A 181 15.86 12.00 18.52
CA LEU A 181 14.71 11.68 17.66
C LEU A 181 15.10 10.81 16.45
N PHE A 182 16.36 10.36 16.41
CA PHE A 182 16.88 9.42 15.43
C PHE A 182 17.13 8.07 16.11
N LEU A 183 16.55 7.00 15.59
CA LEU A 183 16.88 5.62 15.97
C LEU A 183 17.72 5.04 14.84
N ASP A 184 18.91 4.55 15.18
CA ASP A 184 19.85 3.94 14.22
C ASP A 184 20.19 4.86 13.03
N GLY A 185 20.27 6.17 13.28
CA GLY A 185 20.55 7.19 12.27
C GLY A 185 19.35 7.60 11.40
N ARG A 186 18.17 6.99 11.56
CA ARG A 186 16.98 7.32 10.77
C ARG A 186 16.02 8.24 11.54
N PRO A 187 15.42 9.26 10.88
CA PRO A 187 14.42 10.12 11.52
C PRO A 187 13.20 9.28 11.91
N CYS A 188 12.78 9.37 13.18
CA CYS A 188 11.62 8.63 13.68
C CYS A 188 10.29 9.37 13.50
N PHE A 189 10.37 10.63 13.10
CA PHE A 189 9.22 11.48 12.83
C PHE A 189 9.32 12.05 11.43
N THR A 190 8.16 12.30 10.83
CA THR A 190 8.03 13.03 9.57
C THR A 190 7.41 14.38 9.86
N GLU A 191 8.02 15.44 9.34
CA GLU A 191 7.47 16.80 9.48
C GLU A 191 6.13 16.90 8.73
N ILE A 192 5.17 17.56 9.36
CA ILE A 192 3.87 17.88 8.78
C ILE A 192 4.02 19.20 8.00
N GLU A 193 3.37 19.32 6.83
CA GLU A 193 3.52 20.50 5.97
C GLU A 193 2.99 21.79 6.64
N ASP A 194 1.92 21.66 7.43
CA ASP A 194 1.28 22.77 8.12
C ASP A 194 2.14 23.27 9.32
N ARG A 195 2.48 24.57 9.32
CA ARG A 195 3.16 25.23 10.44
C ARG A 195 2.18 26.01 11.32
N PHE A 196 2.31 25.87 12.63
CA PHE A 196 1.42 26.52 13.61
C PHE A 196 1.72 28.01 13.80
N VAL A 197 2.99 28.33 14.02
CA VAL A 197 3.46 29.67 14.37
C VAL A 197 4.87 29.85 13.84
N GLU A 198 5.09 30.96 13.14
CA GLU A 198 6.44 31.42 12.82
C GLU A 198 6.99 32.23 13.99
N HIS A 199 8.00 31.68 14.63
CA HIS A 199 8.73 32.39 15.68
C HIS A 199 10.01 33.00 15.10
N ILE A 200 10.14 34.31 15.25
CA ILE A 200 11.40 35.00 14.97
C ILE A 200 12.26 34.91 16.24
N VAL A 201 13.40 34.25 16.13
CA VAL A 201 14.40 34.25 17.21
C VAL A 201 15.02 35.64 17.27
N THR A 202 14.93 36.29 18.44
CA THR A 202 15.42 37.66 18.63
C THR A 202 16.35 37.74 19.84
N PHE A 203 17.30 38.67 19.78
CA PHE A 203 18.13 39.01 20.93
C PHE A 203 17.35 39.93 21.86
N VAL A 204 17.26 39.55 23.13
CA VAL A 204 16.62 40.36 24.17
C VAL A 204 17.70 41.03 25.01
N ALA A 205 17.62 42.34 25.14
CA ALA A 205 18.50 43.13 26.01
C ALA A 205 17.68 43.91 27.04
N ARG A 206 18.27 44.17 28.21
CA ARG A 206 17.65 45.04 29.21
C ARG A 206 17.59 46.47 28.69
N LYS A 207 16.53 47.19 29.06
CA LYS A 207 16.37 48.61 28.73
C LYS A 207 17.54 49.40 29.35
N GLY A 208 18.12 50.32 28.59
CA GLY A 208 19.23 51.19 29.05
C GLY A 208 20.63 50.65 28.79
N VAL A 209 20.77 49.49 28.14
CA VAL A 209 22.08 48.92 27.79
C VAL A 209 22.74 49.72 26.66
N LEU A 210 23.90 50.30 26.92
CA LEU A 210 24.60 51.19 25.96
C LEU A 210 25.15 50.47 24.73
N TRP A 211 25.52 49.19 24.85
CA TRP A 211 26.15 48.42 23.76
C TRP A 211 25.16 47.88 22.73
N ILE A 212 23.85 48.03 22.92
CA ILE A 212 22.84 47.48 22.01
C ILE A 212 22.95 48.09 20.60
N LYS A 213 23.28 49.38 20.50
CA LYS A 213 23.42 50.08 19.22
C LYS A 213 24.62 49.56 18.43
N PRO A 214 25.86 49.52 19.00
CA PRO A 214 26.99 48.86 18.36
C PRO A 214 26.69 47.41 17.96
N PHE A 215 26.08 46.63 18.86
CA PHE A 215 25.75 45.23 18.58
C PHE A 215 24.80 45.07 17.40
N LEU A 216 23.72 45.86 17.34
CA LEU A 216 22.77 45.80 16.22
C LEU A 216 23.43 46.20 14.90
N GLN A 217 24.38 47.13 14.91
CA GLN A 217 25.12 47.51 13.71
C GLN A 217 26.02 46.37 13.22
N THR A 218 26.75 45.71 14.13
CA THR A 218 27.54 44.51 13.81
C THR A 218 26.64 43.38 13.33
N TYR A 219 25.52 43.12 14.01
CA TYR A 219 24.56 42.09 13.62
C TYR A 219 24.05 42.29 12.19
N ARG A 220 23.63 43.51 11.84
CA ARG A 220 23.18 43.85 10.48
C ARG A 220 24.29 43.68 9.44
N ALA A 221 25.54 44.02 9.78
CA ALA A 221 26.67 43.79 8.90
C ALA A 221 26.92 42.28 8.66
N LEU A 222 26.80 41.46 9.71
CA LEU A 222 26.92 40.00 9.61
C LEU A 222 25.78 39.36 8.80
N GLU A 223 24.55 39.87 8.98
CA GLU A 223 23.37 39.47 8.23
C GLU A 223 23.48 39.85 6.75
N GLY A 224 23.84 41.10 6.44
CA GLY A 224 24.08 41.58 5.07
C GLY A 224 25.24 40.84 4.38
N GLY A 225 26.24 40.40 5.16
CA GLY A 225 27.35 39.57 4.69
C GLY A 225 27.03 38.08 4.53
N SER A 226 25.79 37.63 4.78
CA SER A 226 25.36 36.22 4.72
C SER A 226 26.14 35.26 5.64
N ILE A 227 26.82 35.78 6.67
CA ILE A 227 27.61 34.94 7.60
C ILE A 227 26.70 33.99 8.37
N PHE A 228 25.53 34.46 8.81
CA PHE A 228 24.54 33.59 9.46
C PHE A 228 24.03 32.48 8.54
N LYS A 229 23.84 32.78 7.25
CA LYS A 229 23.44 31.77 6.27
C LYS A 229 24.51 30.69 6.11
N LYS A 230 25.78 31.09 6.05
CA LYS A 230 26.91 30.16 6.02
C LYS A 230 26.96 29.31 7.29
N TRP A 231 26.92 29.93 8.46
CA TRP A 231 26.93 29.20 9.74
C TRP A 231 25.78 28.22 9.87
N TYR A 232 24.57 28.64 9.50
CA TYR A 232 23.41 27.76 9.48
C TYR A 232 23.61 26.56 8.56
N SER A 233 24.13 26.79 7.34
CA SER A 233 24.43 25.72 6.40
C SER A 233 25.56 24.80 6.89
N ASP A 234 26.59 25.34 7.54
CA ASP A 234 27.70 24.56 8.10
C ASP A 234 27.22 23.68 9.27
N ILE A 235 26.33 24.22 10.12
CA ILE A 235 25.66 23.45 11.18
C ILE A 235 24.83 22.33 10.56
N GLU A 236 23.99 22.65 9.58
CA GLU A 236 23.12 21.67 8.91
C GLU A 236 23.95 20.56 8.22
N ARG A 237 25.05 20.91 7.55
CA ARG A 237 25.97 19.95 6.91
C ARG A 237 26.72 19.07 7.89
N ASN A 238 27.12 19.63 9.03
CA ASN A 238 27.88 18.91 10.04
C ASN A 238 26.99 18.14 11.01
N MET A 239 25.67 18.36 10.99
CA MET A 239 24.76 17.53 11.75
C MET A 239 24.77 16.09 11.20
N PRO A 240 24.84 15.09 12.10
CA PRO A 240 24.85 13.67 11.72
C PRO A 240 23.64 13.28 10.87
N ILE A 241 22.53 14.02 10.99
CA ILE A 241 21.28 13.88 10.23
C ILE A 241 21.53 13.82 8.71
N ASN A 242 22.43 14.66 8.18
CA ASN A 242 22.73 14.67 6.75
C ASN A 242 23.70 13.56 6.31
N ARG A 243 24.38 12.90 7.24
CA ARG A 243 25.21 11.71 6.94
C ARG A 243 24.38 10.43 6.89
N PHE A 244 23.23 10.39 7.55
CA PHE A 244 22.35 9.22 7.60
C PHE A 244 21.06 9.35 6.77
N GLY A 245 20.63 10.57 6.42
CA GLY A 245 19.38 10.84 5.69
C GLY A 245 19.46 10.80 4.16
N VAL A 246 20.64 10.57 3.57
CA VAL A 246 20.83 10.51 2.10
C VAL A 246 21.37 9.15 1.63
N GLU A 247 21.49 8.15 2.51
CA GLU A 247 21.29 6.78 2.05
C GLU A 247 19.81 6.61 1.79
N SER A 248 19.42 7.08 0.61
CA SER A 248 18.18 6.78 -0.08
C SER A 248 17.59 5.46 0.39
N ASP A 249 16.27 5.46 0.59
CA ASP A 249 15.35 4.32 0.62
C ASP A 249 15.58 3.23 -0.46
N ASN A 250 16.63 3.35 -1.29
CA ASN A 250 17.19 2.32 -2.16
C ASN A 250 17.94 1.21 -1.40
N GLN A 251 17.73 1.02 -0.10
CA GLN A 251 17.93 -0.31 0.44
C GLN A 251 16.82 -1.17 -0.15
N ASN A 252 17.12 -1.77 -1.32
CA ASN A 252 16.37 -2.85 -1.93
C ASN A 252 15.89 -3.77 -0.81
N LEU A 253 14.65 -3.59 -0.37
CA LEU A 253 14.07 -4.36 0.72
C LEU A 253 14.09 -5.80 0.22
N ALA A 254 14.98 -6.59 0.81
CA ALA A 254 15.10 -7.99 0.45
C ALA A 254 13.73 -8.63 0.66
N LEU A 255 13.13 -9.14 -0.43
CA LEU A 255 11.81 -9.75 -0.42
C LEU A 255 11.75 -10.80 0.70
N ASN A 256 10.97 -10.50 1.73
CA ASN A 256 10.76 -11.42 2.84
C ASN A 256 9.57 -12.32 2.55
N ILE A 257 9.58 -13.53 3.13
CA ILE A 257 8.50 -14.52 3.02
C ILE A 257 7.15 -13.98 3.50
N LYS A 258 7.16 -12.95 4.36
CA LYS A 258 5.98 -12.23 4.83
C LYS A 258 5.14 -11.64 3.69
N HIS A 259 5.77 -11.16 2.63
CA HIS A 259 5.09 -10.60 1.47
C HIS A 259 4.32 -11.65 0.66
N PHE A 260 4.74 -12.92 0.72
CA PHE A 260 4.09 -14.04 0.02
C PHE A 260 3.04 -14.77 0.85
N GLN A 261 2.88 -14.39 2.12
CA GLN A 261 2.00 -15.09 3.05
C GLN A 261 0.54 -15.13 2.55
N GLY A 262 0.06 -14.03 1.96
CA GLY A 262 -1.29 -13.96 1.37
C GLY A 262 -1.48 -14.96 0.23
N THR A 263 -0.52 -15.06 -0.69
CA THR A 263 -0.56 -15.99 -1.81
C THR A 263 -0.54 -17.45 -1.35
N LEU A 264 0.28 -17.76 -0.34
CA LEU A 264 0.33 -19.10 0.25
C LEU A 264 -0.98 -19.49 0.93
N PHE A 265 -1.64 -18.56 1.64
CA PHE A 265 -2.95 -18.81 2.22
C PHE A 265 -4.02 -19.07 1.15
N LEU A 266 -4.04 -18.29 0.07
CA LEU A 266 -4.95 -18.51 -1.06
C LEU A 266 -4.73 -19.88 -1.71
N LEU A 267 -3.48 -20.29 -1.88
CA LEU A 267 -3.13 -21.60 -2.44
C LEU A 267 -3.65 -22.75 -1.55
N ILE A 268 -3.35 -22.69 -0.25
CA ILE A 268 -3.78 -23.72 0.71
C ILE A 268 -5.30 -23.80 0.76
N LEU A 269 -5.98 -22.64 0.81
CA LEU A 269 -7.44 -22.58 0.81
C LEU A 269 -8.04 -23.17 -0.47
N GLY A 270 -7.46 -22.86 -1.63
CA GLY A 270 -7.89 -23.44 -2.91
C GLY A 270 -7.71 -24.96 -2.97
N LEU A 271 -6.58 -25.47 -2.49
CA LEU A 271 -6.32 -26.92 -2.40
C LEU A 271 -7.30 -27.63 -1.45
N LEU A 272 -7.60 -27.03 -0.30
CA LEU A 272 -8.58 -27.58 0.64
C LEU A 272 -9.97 -27.65 0.02
N ILE A 273 -10.42 -26.59 -0.66
CA ILE A 273 -11.72 -26.57 -1.34
C ILE A 273 -11.78 -27.64 -2.43
N SER A 274 -10.74 -27.73 -3.27
CA SER A 274 -10.65 -28.74 -4.32
C SER A 274 -10.69 -30.17 -3.76
N PHE A 275 -9.97 -30.41 -2.66
CA PHE A 275 -9.98 -31.70 -1.97
C PHE A 275 -11.35 -32.06 -1.39
N ILE A 276 -12.05 -31.09 -0.79
CA ILE A 276 -13.42 -31.28 -0.28
C ILE A 276 -14.37 -31.64 -1.43
N ILE A 277 -14.32 -30.90 -2.54
CA ILE A 277 -15.16 -31.18 -3.72
C ILE A 277 -14.89 -32.59 -4.25
N PHE A 278 -13.62 -32.97 -4.38
CA PHE A 278 -13.24 -34.33 -4.81
C PHE A 278 -13.78 -35.42 -3.89
N ILE A 279 -13.73 -35.23 -2.55
CA ILE A 279 -14.32 -36.19 -1.60
C ILE A 279 -15.83 -36.25 -1.79
N CYS A 280 -16.51 -35.10 -1.88
CA CYS A 280 -17.95 -35.02 -2.08
C CYS A 280 -18.40 -35.75 -3.36
N GLU A 281 -17.70 -35.55 -4.48
CA GLU A 281 -17.98 -36.23 -5.74
C GLU A 281 -17.81 -37.76 -5.62
N ASN A 282 -16.76 -38.22 -4.94
CA ASN A 282 -16.54 -39.65 -4.71
C ASN A 282 -17.62 -40.26 -3.81
N VAL A 283 -17.98 -39.60 -2.71
CA VAL A 283 -19.04 -40.06 -1.81
C VAL A 283 -20.38 -40.09 -2.53
N PHE A 284 -20.70 -39.06 -3.31
CA PHE A 284 -21.91 -39.01 -4.12
C PHE A 284 -21.98 -40.15 -5.14
N ASN A 285 -20.88 -40.38 -5.87
CA ASN A 285 -20.77 -41.47 -6.84
C ASN A 285 -20.90 -42.85 -6.19
N LEU A 286 -20.30 -43.06 -5.02
CA LEU A 286 -20.45 -44.30 -4.25
C LEU A 286 -21.88 -44.51 -3.76
N CYS A 287 -22.53 -43.46 -3.26
CA CYS A 287 -23.92 -43.50 -2.80
C CYS A 287 -24.88 -43.82 -3.95
N MET A 288 -24.67 -43.22 -5.13
CA MET A 288 -25.43 -43.52 -6.34
C MET A 288 -25.24 -44.95 -6.81
N LYS A 289 -23.99 -45.45 -6.84
CA LYS A 289 -23.71 -46.87 -7.18
C LYS A 289 -24.38 -47.84 -6.20
N TRP A 290 -24.33 -47.55 -4.91
CA TRP A 290 -25.01 -48.34 -3.87
C TRP A 290 -26.53 -48.36 -4.05
N ARG A 291 -27.13 -47.21 -4.35
CA ARG A 291 -28.57 -47.09 -4.57
C ARG A 291 -29.02 -47.88 -5.82
N ILE A 292 -28.24 -47.84 -6.90
CA ILE A 292 -28.51 -48.61 -8.13
C ILE A 292 -28.36 -50.12 -7.87
N SER A 293 -27.32 -50.54 -7.15
CA SER A 293 -27.14 -51.95 -6.76
C SER A 293 -28.30 -52.47 -5.93
N LYS A 294 -28.86 -51.66 -5.03
CA LYS A 294 -29.98 -52.04 -4.16
C LYS A 294 -31.31 -52.15 -4.94
N LEU A 295 -31.52 -51.29 -5.95
CA LEU A 295 -32.67 -51.36 -6.86
C LEU A 295 -32.66 -52.62 -7.74
N ASN A 296 -31.49 -53.03 -8.23
CA ASN A 296 -31.36 -54.26 -9.02
C ASN A 296 -31.60 -55.55 -8.22
N CYS A 297 -31.37 -55.55 -6.90
CA CYS A 297 -31.69 -56.69 -6.03
C CYS A 297 -33.17 -56.81 -5.65
N ILE A 298 -34.00 -55.78 -5.87
CA ILE A 298 -35.44 -55.80 -5.56
C ILE A 298 -36.28 -56.22 -6.79
N LEU A 299 -35.69 -56.14 -7.99
CA LEU A 299 -36.31 -56.48 -9.27
C LEU A 299 -36.08 -57.93 -9.72
N HIS A 300 -35.45 -58.75 -8.87
CA HIS A 300 -35.10 -60.16 -9.15
C HIS A 300 -35.66 -61.08 -8.08
#